data_AF-A0A7X5DJC2-F1
#
_entry.id   AF-A0A7X5DJC2-F1
#
_cell.length_a   1.000
_cell.length_b   1.000
_cell.length_c   1.000
_cell.angle_alpha   90.00
_cell.angle_beta   90.00
_cell.angle_gamma   90.00
#
_symmetry.space_group_name_H-M   'P 1'
#
loop_
_entity.id
_entity.type
_entity.pdbx_description
1 polymer ?
#
loop_
_entity_poly.entity_id
_entity_poly.type
_entity_poly.pdbx_seq_one_letter_code
_entity_poly.pdbx_strand_id
1 'polypeptide(L)'
;MAAMPLGRIDECTTANVGRIEGGVAVNIVPAACELEGECRSLYEDRVLAQRDAMTAALEDAAAQLGGTVEVAWELDYPAVVHEPGDAIVAHLEAAARAAGLASRHAISGGGADANVLAAKGADAITLGIGMTNFHSVDEYIEVADLRAMARYVEAIIAEYARN
;
A
#
# COMPACT_ATOMS: atom_id res chain seq x y z
N MET A 1 -1.27 11.90 -20.60
CA MET A 1 -1.54 10.58 -19.97
C MET A 1 -1.04 9.39 -20.79
N ALA A 2 -1.12 9.36 -22.13
CA ALA A 2 -0.68 8.20 -22.91
C ALA A 2 0.79 7.78 -22.71
N ALA A 3 1.66 8.72 -22.32
CA ALA A 3 3.07 8.45 -22.00
C ALA A 3 3.34 8.20 -20.49
N MET A 4 2.34 8.35 -19.62
CA MET A 4 2.49 8.18 -18.18
C MET A 4 2.37 6.68 -17.84
N PRO A 5 3.36 6.07 -17.16
CA PRO A 5 3.24 4.70 -16.69
C PRO A 5 2.17 4.60 -15.60
N LEU A 6 1.11 3.83 -15.82
CA LEU A 6 -0.03 3.66 -14.90
C LEU A 6 -0.44 2.20 -14.80
N GLY A 7 -1.16 1.87 -13.73
CA GLY A 7 -1.60 0.52 -13.38
C GLY A 7 -0.51 -0.26 -12.63
N ARG A 8 -0.31 -1.51 -13.02
CA ARG A 8 0.74 -2.38 -12.50
C ARG A 8 2.04 -2.10 -13.26
N ILE A 9 3.03 -1.53 -12.57
CA ILE A 9 4.32 -1.15 -13.17
C ILE A 9 5.31 -2.32 -13.11
N ASP A 10 5.43 -2.93 -11.93
CA ASP A 10 6.24 -4.13 -11.68
C ASP A 10 5.64 -4.97 -10.54
N GLU A 11 6.35 -6.01 -10.08
CA GLU A 11 5.89 -6.93 -9.03
C GLU A 11 5.50 -6.25 -7.71
N CYS A 12 6.07 -5.08 -7.40
CA CYS A 12 5.88 -4.38 -6.13
C CYS A 12 5.42 -2.91 -6.29
N THR A 13 5.29 -2.40 -7.51
CA THR A 13 5.01 -0.99 -7.82
C THR A 13 3.73 -0.83 -8.62
N THR A 14 2.89 0.10 -8.19
CA THR A 14 1.64 0.48 -8.87
C THR A 14 1.49 1.99 -8.94
N ALA A 15 0.79 2.49 -9.95
CA ALA A 15 0.41 3.89 -10.05
C ALA A 15 -1.01 4.04 -10.59
N ASN A 16 -1.71 5.08 -10.19
CA ASN A 16 -3.07 5.33 -10.64
C ASN A 16 -3.38 6.83 -10.67
N VAL A 17 -4.24 7.27 -11.59
CA VAL A 17 -4.90 8.58 -11.50
C VAL A 17 -6.37 8.31 -11.22
N GLY A 18 -6.81 8.65 -10.01
CA GLY A 18 -8.14 8.35 -9.50
C GLY A 18 -9.16 9.43 -9.79
N ARG A 19 -8.75 10.70 -9.85
CA ARG A 19 -9.61 11.84 -10.16
C ARG A 19 -9.06 12.66 -11.31
N ILE A 20 -9.96 13.03 -12.22
CA ILE A 20 -9.70 13.95 -13.33
C ILE A 20 -10.90 14.87 -13.39
N GLU A 21 -10.69 16.17 -13.21
CA GLU A 21 -11.76 17.16 -13.22
C GLU A 21 -11.36 18.39 -14.01
N GLY A 22 -12.22 18.84 -14.92
CA GLY A 22 -11.95 20.02 -15.73
C GLY A 22 -13.06 20.33 -16.72
N GLY A 23 -13.12 21.58 -17.15
CA GLY A 23 -14.14 22.09 -18.06
C GLY A 23 -15.44 22.51 -17.35
N VAL A 24 -16.19 23.38 -18.02
CA VAL A 24 -17.42 23.98 -17.47
C VAL A 24 -18.64 23.79 -18.37
N ALA A 25 -18.44 23.65 -19.68
CA ALA A 25 -19.48 23.45 -20.67
C ALA A 25 -18.92 22.78 -21.93
N VAL A 26 -19.77 22.07 -22.66
CA VAL A 26 -19.39 21.30 -23.86
C VAL A 26 -18.87 22.18 -25.02
N ASN A 27 -19.21 23.46 -25.03
CA ASN A 27 -18.84 24.43 -26.07
C ASN A 27 -17.77 25.43 -25.61
N ILE A 28 -17.15 25.21 -24.45
CA ILE A 28 -16.10 26.07 -23.90
C ILE A 28 -14.84 25.22 -23.75
N VAL A 29 -13.73 25.68 -24.37
CA VAL A 29 -12.42 25.05 -24.17
C VAL A 29 -12.02 25.20 -22.69
N PRO A 30 -11.74 24.11 -21.96
CA PRO A 30 -11.34 24.19 -20.55
C PRO A 30 -10.08 25.04 -20.35
N ALA A 31 -10.09 25.90 -19.34
CA ALA A 31 -8.91 26.70 -18.97
C ALA A 31 -7.91 25.93 -18.09
N ALA A 32 -8.38 24.93 -17.34
CA ALA A 32 -7.58 24.11 -16.44
C ALA A 32 -8.20 22.72 -16.27
N CYS A 33 -7.39 21.79 -15.77
CA CYS A 33 -7.77 20.45 -15.36
C CYS A 33 -6.99 20.10 -14.09
N GLU A 34 -7.65 19.51 -13.11
CA GLU A 34 -7.04 18.98 -11.90
C GLU A 34 -6.97 17.45 -11.98
N LEU A 35 -5.85 16.90 -11.53
CA LEU A 35 -5.60 15.47 -11.47
C LEU A 35 -5.23 15.10 -10.03
N GLU A 36 -5.85 14.05 -9.51
CA GLU A 36 -5.40 13.42 -8.26
C GLU A 36 -5.08 11.95 -8.54
N GLY A 37 -3.91 11.53 -8.08
CA GLY A 37 -3.40 10.19 -8.31
C GLY A 37 -2.45 9.75 -7.20
N GLU A 38 -1.95 8.54 -7.35
CA GLU A 38 -1.03 7.92 -6.41
C GLU A 38 -0.01 7.04 -7.13
N CYS A 39 1.11 6.78 -6.47
CA CYS A 39 1.99 5.66 -6.77
C CYS A 39 2.45 5.01 -5.47
N ARG A 40 2.61 3.69 -5.49
CA ARG A 40 3.00 2.88 -4.34
C ARG A 40 4.12 1.95 -4.75
N SER A 41 5.09 1.74 -3.86
CA SER A 41 6.06 0.65 -4.00
C SER A 41 6.47 0.14 -2.61
N LEU A 42 6.96 -1.10 -2.57
CA LEU A 42 7.64 -1.64 -1.38
C LEU A 42 9.06 -1.09 -1.21
N TYR A 43 9.62 -0.47 -2.26
CA TYR A 43 10.98 0.04 -2.26
C TYR A 43 10.98 1.54 -2.57
N GLU A 44 11.70 2.31 -1.74
CA GLU A 44 11.72 3.77 -1.79
C GLU A 44 12.25 4.30 -3.13
N ASP A 45 13.34 3.72 -3.62
CA ASP A 45 13.93 4.08 -4.91
C ASP A 45 12.95 3.89 -6.08
N ARG A 46 12.14 2.83 -6.04
CA ARG A 46 11.15 2.54 -7.08
C ARG A 46 9.94 3.47 -7.04
N VAL A 47 9.42 3.82 -5.86
CA VAL A 47 8.31 4.79 -5.77
C VAL A 47 8.79 6.18 -6.19
N LEU A 48 10.02 6.58 -5.86
CA LEU A 48 10.61 7.83 -6.30
C LEU A 48 10.80 7.87 -7.82
N ALA A 49 11.29 6.77 -8.42
CA ALA A 49 11.42 6.67 -9.87
C ALA A 49 10.05 6.78 -10.59
N GLN A 50 9.02 6.13 -10.05
CA GLN A 50 7.66 6.21 -10.60
C GLN A 50 7.06 7.62 -10.45
N ARG A 51 7.23 8.26 -9.30
CA ARG A 51 6.84 9.66 -9.05
C ARG A 51 7.47 10.60 -10.08
N ASP A 52 8.77 10.44 -10.32
CA ASP A 52 9.52 11.29 -11.24
C ASP A 52 9.06 11.06 -12.69
N ALA A 53 8.80 9.81 -13.07
CA ALA A 53 8.24 9.49 -14.38
C ALA A 53 6.83 10.09 -14.60
N MET A 54 5.97 10.10 -13.57
CA MET A 54 4.66 10.73 -13.64
C MET A 54 4.77 12.25 -13.76
N THR A 55 5.66 12.86 -13.00
CA THR A 55 5.93 14.31 -13.06
C THR A 55 6.42 14.71 -14.45
N ALA A 56 7.43 14.01 -14.98
CA ALA A 56 7.97 14.26 -16.31
C ALA A 56 6.89 14.13 -17.40
N ALA A 57 6.03 13.11 -17.33
CA ALA A 57 4.95 12.92 -18.31
C ALA A 57 3.90 14.05 -18.30
N LEU A 58 3.67 14.70 -17.14
CA LEU A 58 2.80 15.87 -17.04
C LEU A 58 3.46 17.12 -17.59
N GLU A 59 4.71 17.37 -17.19
CA GLU A 59 5.51 18.52 -17.63
C GLU A 59 5.72 18.52 -19.14
N ASP A 60 6.11 17.37 -19.71
CA ASP A 60 6.30 17.20 -21.15
C ASP A 60 5.00 17.45 -21.93
N ALA A 61 3.86 16.93 -21.43
CA ALA A 61 2.57 17.12 -22.08
C ALA A 61 2.13 18.60 -22.04
N ALA A 62 2.36 19.29 -20.92
CA ALA A 62 2.09 20.71 -20.80
C ALA A 62 2.97 21.52 -21.76
N ALA A 63 4.28 21.26 -21.78
CA ALA A 63 5.24 21.95 -22.64
C ALA A 63 4.93 21.78 -24.14
N GLN A 64 4.60 20.55 -24.57
CA GLN A 64 4.26 20.25 -25.97
C GLN A 64 3.01 20.98 -26.46
N LEU A 65 2.07 21.27 -25.55
CA LEU A 65 0.80 21.95 -25.87
C LEU A 65 0.81 23.44 -25.52
N GLY A 66 1.95 23.98 -25.06
CA GLY A 66 2.11 25.38 -24.67
C GLY A 66 1.39 25.77 -23.38
N GLY A 67 1.11 24.80 -22.51
CA GLY A 67 0.51 24.99 -21.19
C GLY A 67 1.54 24.97 -20.06
N THR A 68 1.05 25.02 -18.83
CA THR A 68 1.83 24.86 -17.60
C THR A 68 1.19 23.81 -16.71
N VAL A 69 1.97 23.23 -15.81
CA VAL A 69 1.48 22.29 -14.80
C VAL A 69 2.15 22.59 -13.47
N GLU A 70 1.38 22.46 -12.38
CA GLU A 70 1.88 22.49 -11.02
C GLU A 70 1.67 21.10 -10.43
N VAL A 71 2.72 20.51 -9.87
CA VAL A 71 2.68 19.14 -9.31
C VAL A 71 3.13 19.20 -7.86
N ALA A 72 2.30 18.66 -6.97
CA ALA A 72 2.62 18.50 -5.55
C ALA A 72 2.51 17.03 -5.17
N TRP A 73 3.46 16.56 -4.36
CA TRP A 73 3.51 15.20 -3.86
C TRP A 73 3.55 15.20 -2.34
N GLU A 74 2.82 14.27 -1.76
CA GLU A 74 2.84 13.97 -0.33
C GLU A 74 3.15 12.48 -0.15
N LEU A 75 4.04 12.15 0.79
CA LEU A 75 4.25 10.78 1.21
C LEU A 75 3.19 10.43 2.25
N ASP A 76 2.22 9.58 1.87
CA ASP A 76 1.15 9.14 2.76
C ASP A 76 1.69 8.26 3.91
N TYR A 77 2.43 7.20 3.57
CA TYR A 77 3.12 6.33 4.54
C TYR A 77 4.32 5.63 3.91
N PRO A 78 5.38 5.32 4.68
CA PRO A 78 6.54 4.58 4.17
C PRO A 78 6.22 3.08 4.03
N ALA A 79 7.02 2.39 3.21
CA ALA A 79 6.95 0.93 3.10
C ALA A 79 7.47 0.25 4.38
N VAL A 80 6.91 -0.91 4.69
CA VAL A 80 7.41 -1.83 5.71
C VAL A 80 7.59 -3.19 5.09
N VAL A 81 8.81 -3.69 5.15
CA VAL A 81 9.20 -4.98 4.58
C VAL A 81 9.97 -5.74 5.65
N HIS A 82 9.55 -6.97 5.89
CA HIS A 82 10.26 -7.92 6.75
C HIS A 82 10.74 -9.08 5.92
N GLU A 83 11.97 -9.50 6.14
CA GLU A 83 12.58 -10.63 5.44
C GLU A 83 12.38 -11.92 6.25
N PRO A 84 12.34 -13.09 5.58
CA PRO A 84 12.40 -14.37 6.28
C PRO A 84 13.66 -14.45 7.16
N GLY A 85 13.46 -14.60 8.46
CA GLY A 85 14.53 -14.66 9.45
C GLY A 85 14.62 -13.43 10.36
N ASP A 86 13.90 -12.35 10.06
CA ASP A 86 13.72 -11.26 11.02
C ASP A 86 13.13 -11.80 12.34
N ALA A 87 13.58 -11.27 13.47
CA ALA A 87 13.21 -11.78 14.79
C ALA A 87 11.69 -11.80 14.99
N ILE A 88 11.01 -10.71 14.62
CA ILE A 88 9.54 -10.62 14.67
C ILE A 88 8.86 -11.72 13.84
N VAL A 89 9.35 -11.98 12.62
CA VAL A 89 8.82 -13.03 11.75
C VAL A 89 9.01 -14.40 12.39
N ALA A 90 10.20 -14.69 12.94
CA ALA A 90 10.49 -15.96 13.58
C ALA A 90 9.59 -16.24 14.81
N HIS A 91 9.36 -15.24 15.66
CA HIS A 91 8.46 -15.36 16.81
C HIS A 91 7.02 -15.59 16.38
N LEU A 92 6.54 -14.85 15.38
CA LEU A 92 5.19 -15.02 14.85
C LEU A 92 4.98 -16.41 14.23
N GLU A 93 5.96 -16.94 13.51
CA GLU A 93 5.90 -18.31 12.99
C GLU A 93 5.89 -19.36 14.12
N ALA A 94 6.67 -19.16 15.18
CA ALA A 94 6.66 -20.05 16.34
C ALA A 94 5.30 -20.03 17.05
N ALA A 95 4.72 -18.84 17.24
CA ALA A 95 3.38 -18.68 17.79
C ALA A 95 2.30 -19.32 16.90
N ALA A 96 2.41 -19.19 15.57
CA ALA A 96 1.48 -19.80 14.62
C ALA A 96 1.51 -21.33 14.74
N ARG A 97 2.72 -21.93 14.78
CA ARG A 97 2.89 -23.37 15.00
C ARG A 97 2.30 -23.82 16.34
N ALA A 98 2.51 -23.07 17.42
CA ALA A 98 1.96 -23.37 18.73
C ALA A 98 0.41 -23.30 18.76
N ALA A 99 -0.17 -22.40 17.96
CA ALA A 99 -1.62 -22.28 17.79
C ALA A 99 -2.23 -23.31 16.82
N GLY A 100 -1.41 -24.17 16.21
CA GLY A 100 -1.84 -25.16 15.22
C GLY A 100 -2.20 -24.55 13.86
N LEU A 101 -1.59 -23.42 13.51
CA LEU A 101 -1.83 -22.67 12.28
C LEU A 101 -0.64 -22.78 11.32
N ALA A 102 -0.93 -22.77 10.03
CA ALA A 102 0.09 -22.60 9.00
C ALA A 102 0.43 -21.11 8.86
N SER A 103 1.72 -20.78 8.81
CA SER A 103 2.18 -19.43 8.48
C SER A 103 2.41 -19.30 6.97
N ARG A 104 2.03 -18.16 6.40
CA ARG A 104 2.33 -17.80 5.02
C ARG A 104 2.70 -16.31 4.98
N HIS A 105 3.81 -16.00 4.32
CA HIS A 105 4.21 -14.62 4.08
C HIS A 105 3.44 -14.07 2.88
N ALA A 106 3.02 -12.81 2.98
CA ALA A 106 2.30 -12.14 1.92
C ALA A 106 2.69 -10.67 1.89
N ILE A 107 2.64 -10.11 0.70
CA ILE A 107 2.82 -8.68 0.45
C ILE A 107 1.43 -8.05 0.35
N SER A 108 1.23 -6.93 1.03
CA SER A 108 0.06 -6.06 0.84
C SER A 108 0.43 -4.89 -0.06
N GLY A 109 -0.50 -4.48 -0.93
CA GLY A 109 -0.40 -3.23 -1.71
C GLY A 109 -1.05 -2.02 -1.04
N GLY A 110 -1.59 -2.19 0.17
CA GLY A 110 -2.23 -1.13 0.96
C GLY A 110 -1.40 -0.73 2.18
N GLY A 111 -1.74 0.40 2.78
CA GLY A 111 -1.18 0.86 4.06
C GLY A 111 -1.93 0.29 5.25
N ALA A 112 -1.23 0.18 6.37
CA ALA A 112 -1.76 -0.15 7.68
C ALA A 112 -1.03 0.67 8.76
N ASP A 113 -1.54 0.67 9.99
CA ASP A 113 -0.88 1.35 11.11
C ASP A 113 0.56 0.84 11.34
N ALA A 114 0.87 -0.40 10.95
CA ALA A 114 2.22 -0.94 10.96
C ALA A 114 3.21 -0.05 10.19
N ASN A 115 2.80 0.54 9.05
CA ASN A 115 3.62 1.48 8.28
C ASN A 115 4.03 2.70 9.11
N VAL A 116 3.07 3.30 9.79
CA VAL A 116 3.27 4.50 10.61
C VAL A 116 4.04 4.17 11.89
N LEU A 117 3.79 3.01 12.51
CA LEU A 117 4.50 2.56 13.70
C LEU A 117 5.97 2.25 13.39
N ALA A 118 6.25 1.58 12.28
CA ALA A 118 7.61 1.31 11.83
C ALA A 118 8.39 2.59 11.52
N ALA A 119 7.73 3.58 10.89
CA ALA A 119 8.32 4.90 10.67
C ALA A 119 8.76 5.61 11.96
N LYS A 120 8.12 5.26 13.08
CA LYS A 120 8.43 5.77 14.42
C LYS A 120 9.41 4.90 15.20
N GLY A 121 9.96 3.85 14.57
CA GLY A 121 10.96 2.96 15.15
C GLY A 121 10.43 1.72 15.86
N ALA A 122 9.12 1.43 15.76
CA ALA A 122 8.58 0.17 16.27
C ALA A 122 8.88 -0.99 15.29
N ASP A 123 9.19 -2.18 15.83
CA ASP A 123 9.21 -3.40 15.04
C ASP A 123 7.76 -3.87 14.85
N ALA A 124 7.16 -3.55 13.70
CA ALA A 124 5.71 -3.65 13.48
C ALA A 124 5.39 -4.34 12.16
N ILE A 125 4.56 -5.39 12.23
CA ILE A 125 4.14 -6.20 11.09
C ILE A 125 2.62 -6.42 11.11
N THR A 126 2.02 -6.39 9.92
CA THR A 126 0.58 -6.63 9.75
C THR A 126 0.28 -8.12 9.71
N LEU A 127 -0.67 -8.58 10.54
CA LEU A 127 -1.14 -9.96 10.56
C LEU A 127 -2.41 -10.12 9.70
N GLY A 128 -2.48 -11.19 8.91
CA GLY A 128 -3.72 -11.60 8.26
C GLY A 128 -4.70 -12.16 9.29
N ILE A 129 -5.93 -11.61 9.33
CA ILE A 129 -6.93 -11.95 10.35
C ILE A 129 -8.05 -12.90 9.87
N GLY A 130 -8.02 -13.31 8.60
CA GLY A 130 -9.06 -14.17 7.99
C GLY A 130 -10.28 -13.42 7.44
N MET A 131 -10.27 -12.09 7.41
CA MET A 131 -11.33 -11.33 6.72
C MET A 131 -11.29 -11.56 5.21
N THR A 132 -12.48 -11.58 4.60
CA THR A 132 -12.68 -11.80 3.16
C THR A 132 -13.54 -10.67 2.59
N ASN A 133 -13.22 -10.22 1.37
CA ASN A 133 -13.94 -9.16 0.64
C ASN A 133 -14.04 -7.82 1.41
N PHE A 134 -13.02 -7.45 2.17
CA PHE A 134 -12.98 -6.18 2.89
C PHE A 134 -13.15 -4.98 1.95
N HIS A 135 -13.80 -3.92 2.44
CA HIS A 135 -14.23 -2.75 1.66
C HIS A 135 -15.32 -3.04 0.61
N SER A 136 -16.13 -4.09 0.83
CA SER A 136 -17.31 -4.37 0.01
C SER A 136 -18.52 -4.66 0.88
N VAL A 137 -19.72 -4.68 0.27
CA VAL A 137 -20.95 -5.08 0.97
C VAL A 137 -21.01 -6.58 1.27
N ASP A 138 -20.09 -7.35 0.67
CA ASP A 138 -19.94 -8.80 0.84
C ASP A 138 -18.79 -9.14 1.81
N GLU A 139 -18.36 -8.18 2.63
CA GLU A 139 -17.32 -8.36 3.65
C GLU A 139 -17.78 -9.33 4.75
N TYR A 140 -16.96 -10.34 5.04
CA TYR A 140 -17.23 -11.29 6.11
C TYR A 140 -15.94 -11.88 6.72
N ILE A 141 -16.12 -12.54 7.86
CA ILE A 141 -15.09 -13.36 8.52
C ILE A 141 -15.73 -14.64 9.04
N GLU A 142 -15.07 -15.78 8.88
CA GLU A 142 -15.54 -17.03 9.44
C GLU A 142 -15.37 -17.06 10.96
N VAL A 143 -16.35 -17.63 11.67
CA VAL A 143 -16.25 -17.81 13.14
C VAL A 143 -15.04 -18.66 13.51
N ALA A 144 -14.66 -19.59 12.62
CA ALA A 144 -13.46 -20.41 12.78
C ALA A 144 -12.18 -19.54 12.77
N ASP A 145 -12.08 -18.59 11.83
CA ASP A 145 -10.94 -17.68 11.71
C ASP A 145 -10.83 -16.73 12.89
N LEU A 146 -11.98 -16.20 13.34
CA LEU A 146 -12.01 -15.36 14.55
C LEU A 146 -11.50 -16.12 15.79
N ARG A 147 -11.92 -17.37 15.97
CA ARG A 147 -11.42 -18.25 17.04
C ARG A 147 -9.94 -18.61 16.85
N ALA A 148 -9.49 -18.77 15.60
CA ALA A 148 -8.09 -19.04 15.27
C ALA A 148 -7.20 -17.85 15.64
N MET A 149 -7.64 -16.64 15.31
CA MET A 149 -6.92 -15.41 15.66
C MET A 149 -6.84 -15.19 17.17
N ALA A 150 -7.89 -15.48 17.93
CA ALA A 150 -7.81 -15.43 19.40
C ALA A 150 -6.71 -16.35 19.95
N ARG A 151 -6.68 -17.62 19.51
CA ARG A 151 -5.62 -18.57 19.88
C ARG A 151 -4.23 -18.10 19.43
N TYR A 152 -4.16 -17.49 18.24
CA TYR A 152 -2.88 -16.99 17.71
C TYR A 152 -2.34 -15.83 18.55
N VAL A 153 -3.18 -14.87 18.92
CA VAL A 153 -2.80 -13.75 19.80
C VAL A 153 -2.33 -14.27 21.17
N GLU A 154 -3.04 -15.22 21.76
CA GLU A 154 -2.60 -15.88 23.01
C GLU A 154 -1.21 -16.52 22.86
N ALA A 155 -0.97 -17.21 21.73
CA ALA A 155 0.32 -17.83 21.44
C ALA A 155 1.44 -16.81 21.21
N ILE A 156 1.14 -15.67 20.58
CA ILE A 156 2.09 -14.56 20.39
C ILE A 156 2.49 -14.00 21.76
N ILE A 157 1.54 -13.70 22.63
CA ILE A 157 1.82 -13.20 23.99
C ILE A 157 2.68 -14.20 24.76
N ALA A 158 2.35 -15.50 24.70
CA ALA A 158 3.13 -16.55 25.37
C ALA A 158 4.55 -16.71 24.79
N GLU A 159 4.73 -16.50 23.48
CA GLU A 159 6.04 -16.55 22.83
C GLU A 159 6.95 -15.43 23.30
N TYR A 160 6.44 -14.20 23.34
CA TYR A 160 7.22 -13.04 23.80
C TYR A 160 7.42 -13.02 25.33
N ALA A 161 6.56 -13.66 26.11
CA ALA A 161 6.75 -13.76 27.57
C ALA A 161 7.86 -14.75 27.99
N ARG A 162 8.34 -15.60 27.06
CA ARG A 162 9.42 -16.58 27.31
C ARG A 162 10.82 -16.04 27.06
N ASN A 163 10.93 -14.93 26.33
CA ASN A 163 12.19 -14.26 25.99
C ASN A 163 12.43 -13.08 26.93
#